data_AF-A0A6J0BDY6-F1
#
_entry.id   AF-A0A6J0BDY6-F1
#
_cell.length_a   1.000
_cell.length_b   1.000
_cell.length_c   1.000
_cell.angle_alpha   90.00
_cell.angle_beta   90.00
_cell.angle_gamma   90.00
#
_symmetry.space_group_name_H-M   'P 1'
#
loop_
_entity.id
_entity.type
_entity.pdbx_description
1 polymer ?
#
loop_
_entity_poly.entity_id
_entity_poly.type
_entity_poly.pdbx_seq_one_letter_code
_entity_poly.pdbx_strand_id
1 'polypeptide(L)'
;SYAKKVPATGKQAEQRAKAKKPEVKAQSNWRRKHEDFINAIRSAKQVQAHLAAGGKLSDLPPPPVSDTSDYIQCPHCGRKFNKGAADRHIPKCANMMHNKPNPRAPPKPKR
;
A
#
# COMPACT_ATOMS: atom_id res chain seq x y z
N SER A 1 12.01 9.50 -75.22
CA SER A 1 12.91 9.30 -74.05
C SER A 1 12.20 9.83 -72.82
N TYR A 2 11.63 8.94 -72.00
CA TYR A 2 12.12 8.55 -70.64
C TYR A 2 11.66 9.58 -69.58
N ALA A 3 10.92 9.28 -68.51
CA ALA A 3 10.60 8.03 -67.84
C ALA A 3 9.31 8.19 -67.00
N LYS A 4 8.48 7.13 -66.98
CA LYS A 4 7.51 6.83 -65.91
C LYS A 4 8.29 6.40 -64.66
N LYS A 5 7.84 6.78 -63.45
CA LYS A 5 8.05 6.03 -62.19
C LYS A 5 7.21 6.57 -61.02
N VAL A 6 6.15 5.84 -60.67
CA VAL A 6 5.74 5.47 -59.30
C VAL A 6 6.06 3.96 -59.18
N PRO A 7 6.28 3.31 -58.00
CA PRO A 7 5.71 3.62 -56.68
C PRO A 7 6.72 3.55 -55.50
N ALA A 8 6.33 4.09 -54.35
CA ALA A 8 7.00 3.83 -53.07
C ALA A 8 6.00 3.17 -52.11
N THR A 9 6.01 1.84 -52.07
CA THR A 9 5.43 1.05 -50.97
C THR A 9 6.44 0.98 -49.84
N GLY A 10 6.07 1.47 -48.65
CA GLY A 10 6.88 1.34 -47.45
C GLY A 10 6.04 1.56 -46.19
N LYS A 11 5.51 0.46 -45.64
CA LYS A 11 5.47 0.08 -44.21
C LYS A 11 5.48 1.29 -43.24
N GLN A 12 4.47 1.52 -42.40
CA GLN A 12 4.16 0.67 -41.25
C GLN A 12 2.72 0.91 -40.77
N ALA A 13 1.88 -0.11 -40.95
CA ALA A 13 0.77 -0.39 -40.06
C ALA A 13 1.38 -1.00 -38.78
N GLU A 14 1.86 -0.18 -37.85
CA GLU A 14 2.34 -0.62 -36.55
C GLU A 14 1.54 0.05 -35.43
N GLN A 15 0.45 -0.63 -35.07
CA GLN A 15 0.23 -1.03 -33.70
C GLN A 15 0.57 0.02 -32.62
N ARG A 16 -0.31 1.01 -32.47
CA ARG A 16 -0.73 1.42 -31.13
C ARG A 16 -2.23 1.32 -31.05
N ALA A 17 -2.69 0.06 -31.11
CA ALA A 17 -3.84 -0.37 -30.36
C ALA A 17 -3.73 0.30 -28.98
N LYS A 18 -4.59 1.29 -28.74
CA LYS A 18 -4.80 1.86 -27.41
C LYS A 18 -5.25 0.69 -26.55
N ALA A 19 -4.28 0.01 -25.93
CA ALA A 19 -4.50 -0.95 -24.89
C ALA A 19 -5.31 -0.19 -23.85
N LYS A 20 -6.63 -0.42 -23.88
CA LYS A 20 -7.49 -0.07 -22.77
C LYS A 20 -6.94 -0.89 -21.61
N LYS A 21 -6.06 -0.26 -20.84
CA LYS A 21 -5.76 -0.67 -19.48
C LYS A 21 -7.14 -0.97 -18.88
N PRO A 22 -7.42 -2.18 -18.37
CA PRO A 22 -8.67 -2.39 -17.71
C PRO A 22 -8.67 -1.38 -16.56
N GLU A 23 -9.45 -0.33 -16.73
CA GLU A 23 -9.84 0.52 -15.63
C GLU A 23 -10.66 -0.40 -14.74
N VAL A 24 -9.94 -1.12 -13.88
CA VAL A 24 -10.51 -1.78 -12.72
C VAL A 24 -11.10 -0.60 -11.98
N LYS A 25 -12.37 -0.32 -12.25
CA LYS A 25 -13.18 0.63 -11.51
C LYS A 25 -12.82 0.33 -10.07
N ALA A 26 -12.14 1.26 -9.41
CA ALA A 26 -11.78 1.12 -8.03
C ALA A 26 -13.11 1.04 -7.30
N GLN A 27 -13.64 -0.18 -7.17
CA GLN A 27 -14.87 -0.42 -6.47
C GLN A 27 -14.55 0.08 -5.09
N SER A 28 -15.23 1.15 -4.70
CA SER A 28 -15.00 1.79 -3.43
C SER A 28 -15.22 0.72 -2.38
N ASN A 29 -14.13 0.20 -1.82
CA ASN A 29 -14.13 -0.80 -0.75
C ASN A 29 -14.68 -0.19 0.56
N TRP A 30 -15.56 0.81 0.48
CA TRP A 30 -16.04 1.59 1.60
C TRP A 30 -16.86 0.73 2.55
N ARG A 31 -17.73 -0.18 2.04
CA ARG A 31 -18.48 -1.12 2.88
C ARG A 31 -17.51 -2.00 3.66
N ARG A 32 -16.56 -2.62 2.95
CA ARG A 32 -15.55 -3.47 3.57
C ARG A 32 -14.70 -2.72 4.60
N LYS A 33 -14.21 -1.52 4.27
CA LYS A 33 -13.44 -0.65 5.18
C LYS A 33 -14.27 -0.18 6.38
N HIS A 34 -15.57 0.08 6.17
CA HIS A 34 -16.50 0.44 7.24
C HIS A 34 -16.78 -0.75 8.16
N GLU A 35 -17.04 -1.93 7.61
CA GLU A 35 -17.23 -3.17 8.35
C GLU A 35 -16.00 -3.51 9.18
N ASP A 36 -14.80 -3.42 8.60
CA ASP A 36 -13.53 -3.61 9.31
C ASP A 36 -13.38 -2.60 10.46
N PHE A 37 -13.73 -1.33 10.25
CA PHE A 37 -13.69 -0.32 11.28
C PHE A 37 -14.68 -0.61 12.42
N ILE A 38 -15.92 -0.97 12.10
CA ILE A 38 -16.94 -1.32 13.09
C ILE A 38 -16.51 -2.57 13.88
N ASN A 39 -15.95 -3.57 13.20
CA ASN A 39 -15.44 -4.78 13.84
C ASN A 39 -14.27 -4.47 14.78
N ALA A 40 -13.35 -3.58 14.39
CA ALA A 40 -12.26 -3.13 15.25
C ALA A 40 -12.76 -2.40 16.51
N ILE A 41 -13.81 -1.59 16.41
CA ILE A 41 -14.42 -0.96 17.59
C ILE A 41 -15.07 -2.00 18.51
N ARG A 42 -15.81 -2.97 17.94
CA ARG A 42 -16.44 -4.03 18.74
C ARG A 42 -15.41 -4.88 19.48
N SER A 43 -14.34 -5.28 18.81
CA SER A 43 -13.28 -6.07 19.44
C SER A 43 -12.56 -5.28 20.53
N ALA A 44 -12.29 -3.99 20.31
CA ALA A 44 -11.69 -3.13 21.33
C ALA A 44 -12.57 -3.02 22.59
N LYS A 45 -13.89 -2.89 22.43
CA LYS A 45 -14.84 -2.89 23.55
C LYS A 45 -14.88 -4.22 24.29
N GLN A 46 -14.86 -5.34 23.56
CA GLN A 46 -14.78 -6.68 24.18
C GLN A 46 -13.51 -6.79 25.02
N VAL A 47 -12.34 -6.43 24.46
CA VAL A 47 -11.07 -6.41 25.19
C VAL A 47 -11.18 -5.59 26.49
N GLN A 48 -11.73 -4.37 26.41
CA GLN A 48 -11.91 -3.53 27.59
C GLN A 48 -12.84 -4.16 28.65
N ALA A 49 -13.97 -4.74 28.24
CA ALA A 49 -14.89 -5.40 29.14
C ALA A 49 -14.27 -6.64 29.81
N HIS A 50 -13.51 -7.43 29.05
CA HIS A 50 -12.81 -8.60 29.58
C HIS A 50 -11.71 -8.23 30.57
N LEU A 51 -10.97 -7.15 30.32
CA LEU A 51 -9.99 -6.62 31.28
C LEU A 51 -10.67 -6.09 32.56
N ALA A 52 -11.80 -5.38 32.42
CA ALA A 52 -12.56 -4.86 33.56
C ALA A 52 -13.16 -5.97 34.43
N ALA A 53 -13.54 -7.11 33.85
CA ALA A 53 -14.01 -8.29 34.56
C ALA A 53 -12.89 -9.09 35.27
N GLY A 54 -11.64 -8.60 35.24
CA GLY A 54 -10.48 -9.29 35.82
C GLY A 54 -9.91 -10.41 34.95
N GLY A 55 -10.37 -10.53 33.70
CA GLY A 55 -9.88 -11.49 32.72
C GLY A 55 -8.52 -11.09 32.14
N LYS A 56 -7.75 -12.08 31.69
CA LYS A 56 -6.44 -11.87 31.07
C LYS A 56 -6.62 -11.65 29.56
N LEU A 57 -5.81 -10.78 28.97
CA LEU A 57 -5.82 -10.49 27.53
C LEU A 57 -5.58 -11.73 26.64
N SER A 58 -4.94 -12.76 27.20
CA SER A 58 -4.61 -14.02 26.51
C SER A 58 -5.82 -14.92 26.22
N ASP A 59 -6.97 -14.69 26.86
CA ASP A 59 -8.18 -15.51 26.70
C ASP A 59 -9.07 -15.03 25.53
N LEU A 60 -8.72 -13.92 24.88
CA LEU A 60 -9.53 -13.36 23.81
C LEU A 60 -9.10 -13.89 22.44
N PRO A 61 -10.07 -14.25 21.57
CA PRO A 61 -9.74 -14.65 20.21
C PRO A 61 -9.04 -13.50 19.47
N PRO A 62 -7.96 -13.79 18.71
CA PRO A 62 -7.23 -12.76 18.00
C PRO A 62 -8.17 -12.05 16.99
N PRO A 63 -8.11 -10.71 16.90
CA PRO A 63 -8.95 -9.98 15.98
C PRO A 63 -8.64 -10.40 14.53
N PRO A 64 -9.66 -10.37 13.64
CA PRO A 64 -9.47 -10.74 12.24
C PRO A 64 -8.43 -9.83 11.58
N VAL A 65 -7.60 -10.43 10.72
CA VAL A 65 -6.56 -9.70 9.97
C VAL A 65 -7.22 -8.65 9.07
N SER A 66 -6.85 -7.39 9.26
CA SER A 66 -7.37 -6.30 8.45
C SER A 66 -6.80 -6.36 7.02
N ASP A 67 -7.66 -6.10 6.03
CA ASP A 67 -7.28 -6.13 4.63
C ASP A 67 -6.39 -4.93 4.27
N THR A 68 -5.07 -5.17 4.29
CA THR A 68 -4.04 -4.16 3.95
C THR A 68 -3.59 -4.27 2.49
N SER A 69 -4.41 -4.85 1.60
CA SER A 69 -4.06 -5.09 0.18
C SER A 69 -3.68 -3.81 -0.60
N ASP A 70 -4.11 -2.63 -0.15
CA ASP A 70 -3.81 -1.33 -0.80
C ASP A 70 -2.43 -0.74 -0.43
N TYR A 71 -1.64 -1.43 0.40
CA TYR A 71 -0.40 -0.89 0.96
C TYR A 71 0.82 -1.30 0.12
N ILE A 72 1.59 -0.30 -0.31
CA ILE A 72 2.86 -0.46 -1.03
C ILE A 72 4.00 -0.42 -0.01
N GLN A 73 4.90 -1.39 -0.08
CA GLN A 73 6.11 -1.46 0.74
C GLN A 73 7.23 -0.65 0.11
N CYS A 74 7.88 0.21 0.90
CA CYS A 74 9.04 0.97 0.45
C CYS A 74 10.28 0.04 0.32
N PRO A 75 10.99 0.04 -0.82
CA PRO A 75 12.18 -0.80 -1.01
C PRO A 75 13.39 -0.32 -0.20
N HIS A 76 13.41 0.94 0.25
CA HIS A 76 14.57 1.50 0.96
C HIS A 76 14.49 1.33 2.49
N CYS A 77 13.29 1.39 3.07
CA CYS A 77 13.10 1.33 4.52
C CYS A 77 12.17 0.22 5.02
N GLY A 78 11.53 -0.53 4.12
CA GLY A 78 10.63 -1.65 4.46
C GLY A 78 9.27 -1.25 5.05
N ARG A 79 9.00 0.05 5.29
CA ARG A 79 7.69 0.52 5.78
C ARG A 79 6.60 0.40 4.71
N LYS A 80 5.38 0.08 5.13
CA LYS A 80 4.18 -0.05 4.29
C LYS A 80 3.35 1.23 4.32
N PHE A 81 2.93 1.74 3.16
CA PHE A 81 2.17 2.98 3.01
C PHE A 81 1.00 2.80 2.04
N ASN A 82 -0.07 3.59 2.18
CA ASN A 82 -1.08 3.68 1.11
C ASN A 82 -0.46 4.29 -0.16
N LYS A 83 -1.12 4.12 -1.31
CA LYS A 83 -0.61 4.58 -2.62
C LYS A 83 -0.11 6.04 -2.63
N GLY A 84 -0.95 7.00 -2.20
CA GLY A 84 -0.57 8.42 -2.23
C GLY A 84 0.51 8.82 -1.21
N ALA A 85 0.62 8.08 -0.10
CA ALA A 85 1.73 8.23 0.83
C ALA A 85 3.00 7.61 0.24
N ALA A 86 2.93 6.45 -0.40
CA ALA A 86 4.05 5.79 -1.06
C ALA A 86 4.66 6.68 -2.16
N ASP A 87 3.83 7.30 -3.00
CA ASP A 87 4.26 8.19 -4.09
C ASP A 87 5.12 9.36 -3.59
N ARG A 88 4.77 9.93 -2.43
CA ARG A 88 5.55 11.03 -1.79
C ARG A 88 6.69 10.50 -0.93
N HIS A 89 6.57 9.28 -0.41
CA HIS A 89 7.53 8.68 0.50
C HIS A 89 8.75 8.13 -0.22
N ILE A 90 8.56 7.28 -1.22
CA ILE A 90 9.64 6.60 -1.96
C ILE A 90 10.74 7.56 -2.43
N PRO A 91 10.46 8.69 -3.11
CA PRO A 91 11.52 9.57 -3.60
C PRO A 91 12.29 10.27 -2.46
N LYS A 92 11.63 10.61 -1.36
CA LYS A 92 12.29 11.20 -0.18
C LYS A 92 13.08 10.16 0.60
N CYS A 93 12.55 8.95 0.67
CA CYS A 93 13.13 7.81 1.36
C CYS A 93 14.39 7.31 0.66
N ALA A 94 14.46 7.40 -0.67
CA ALA A 94 15.63 6.95 -1.45
C ALA A 94 16.95 7.59 -1.00
N ASN A 95 16.92 8.87 -0.63
CA ASN A 95 18.11 9.62 -0.20
C ASN A 95 18.25 9.67 1.34
N MET A 96 17.31 9.08 2.09
CA MET A 96 17.32 9.10 3.54
C MET A 96 18.13 7.93 4.11
N MET A 97 18.96 8.20 5.11
CA MET A 97 19.70 7.16 5.83
C MET A 97 18.80 6.51 6.88
N HIS A 98 18.30 5.32 6.60
CA HIS A 98 17.50 4.52 7.53
C HIS A 98 18.40 3.97 8.64
N ASN A 99 17.93 3.95 9.88
CA ASN A 99 18.64 3.40 11.05
C ASN A 99 19.83 4.22 11.58
N LYS A 100 19.89 5.55 11.37
CA LYS A 100 20.86 6.36 12.13
C LYS A 100 20.44 6.38 13.61
N PRO A 101 21.28 5.93 14.56
CA PRO A 101 21.00 6.16 15.98
C PRO A 101 20.88 7.67 16.19
N ASN A 102 19.77 8.11 16.80
CA ASN A 102 19.60 9.51 17.16
C ASN A 102 20.74 9.87 18.13
N PRO A 103 21.66 10.79 17.79
CA PRO A 103 22.78 11.13 18.66
C PRO A 103 22.31 11.81 19.95
N ARG A 104 21.06 12.28 20.00
CA ARG A 104 20.42 12.86 21.20
C ARG A 104 19.52 11.86 21.94
N ALA A 105 19.47 10.59 21.54
CA ALA A 105 18.69 9.61 22.29
C ALA A 105 19.44 9.23 23.58
N PRO A 106 18.77 9.26 24.74
CA PRO A 106 19.36 8.73 25.96
C PRO A 106 19.69 7.24 25.79
N PRO A 107 20.77 6.74 26.44
CA PRO A 107 21.16 5.34 26.35
C PRO A 107 20.00 4.44 26.79
N LYS A 108 19.70 3.42 25.99
CA LYS A 108 18.66 2.44 26.33
C LYS A 108 19.12 1.67 27.59
N PRO A 109 18.29 1.52 28.63
CA PRO A 109 18.63 0.69 29.78
C PRO A 109 18.84 -0.76 29.33
N LYS A 110 19.95 -1.36 29.76
CA LYS A 110 20.22 -2.78 29.58
C LYS A 110 19.27 -3.54 30.51
N ARG A 111 18.41 -4.39 29.94
CA ARG A 111 17.60 -5.35 30.69
C ARG A 111 18.45 -6.51 31.16
#